data_AF-A0A949KT55-F1
#
_entry.id   AF-A0A949KT55-F1
#
_cell.length_a   1.000
_cell.length_b   1.000
_cell.length_c   1.000
_cell.angle_alpha   90.00
_cell.angle_beta   90.00
_cell.angle_gamma   90.00
#
_symmetry.space_group_name_H-M   'P 1'
#
loop_
_entity.id
_entity.type
_entity.pdbx_description
1 polymer ?
#
loop_
_entity_poly.entity_id
_entity_poly.type
_entity_poly.pdbx_seq_one_letter_code
_entity_poly.pdbx_strand_id
1 'polypeptide(L)'
;MKIGRYDILGPLGRGGMGGVYKVGHRALGRVMALKLLEPHELLSELMGEDKVREAFLREARLMAACDHRNIAAVWDLDEDQGRPFMVLEYLCMNVGTLVGEGRVVENATRVVPPLTALDFVRQTLDGLEYLHGRGIVHLDVKPGNLMLGSDGTIKLIDLGLSRLSGEAWVKPRGLKIGSPYYASPEQEANPEKADERADLYAAGVVLHRLVTGLLPVEGMVDSPLFSTAWRIFFWRALAVDPAARYQNAGSMRDALEEVEAELRQGASNDCVLVEPECAVMGALRSTPVRTGVKPRPFDFLDELYRPLKFHETELEEVADGWLDRCSGLVWGPVSPWPMTWDEGMASVVDDWRMPTVEEVVSLLRPGQGLGEFCHEPFGDRYLWVWTGDRRSYTSAWFVDVGGGAVLAQDRSCRFHVRLVRSA
;
A
#
# COMPACT_ATOMS: atom_id res chain seq x y z
N MET A 1 4.92 3.46 28.76
CA MET A 1 3.52 2.96 28.75
C MET A 1 3.54 1.54 28.18
N LYS A 2 2.74 0.62 28.69
CA LYS A 2 2.74 -0.80 28.30
C LYS A 2 1.33 -1.34 28.21
N ILE A 3 1.16 -2.40 27.42
CA ILE A 3 -0.02 -3.27 27.42
C ILE A 3 0.50 -4.70 27.60
N GLY A 4 0.16 -5.34 28.72
CA GLY A 4 0.75 -6.62 29.09
C GLY A 4 2.30 -6.57 29.08
N ARG A 5 2.92 -7.44 28.27
CA ARG A 5 4.39 -7.52 28.11
C ARG A 5 4.97 -6.63 27.00
N TYR A 6 4.15 -5.83 26.33
CA TYR A 6 4.52 -5.08 25.14
C TYR A 6 4.74 -3.60 25.46
N ASP A 7 5.87 -3.04 25.04
CA ASP A 7 6.19 -1.61 25.22
C ASP A 7 5.54 -0.80 24.10
N ILE A 8 4.71 0.20 24.44
CA ILE A 8 4.05 1.04 23.43
C ILE A 8 5.06 2.02 22.82
N LEU A 9 5.21 1.99 21.50
CA LEU A 9 6.09 2.85 20.72
C LEU A 9 5.34 4.03 20.07
N GLY A 10 4.04 3.88 19.82
CA GLY A 10 3.18 4.94 19.30
C GLY A 10 1.83 4.44 18.78
N PRO A 11 0.85 5.33 18.53
CA PRO A 11 -0.40 4.95 17.89
C PRO A 11 -0.20 4.70 16.38
N LEU A 12 -0.89 3.70 15.83
CA LEU A 12 -0.98 3.44 14.38
C LEU A 12 -2.34 3.84 13.83
N GLY A 13 -3.40 3.68 14.61
CA GLY A 13 -4.76 4.04 14.19
C GLY A 13 -5.77 3.85 15.32
N ARG A 14 -7.00 4.28 15.07
CA ARG A 14 -8.13 4.06 15.97
C ARG A 14 -9.37 3.77 15.13
N GLY A 15 -10.04 2.66 15.45
CA GLY A 15 -11.30 2.25 14.82
C GLY A 15 -12.44 2.16 15.84
N GLY A 16 -13.60 1.65 15.41
CA GLY A 16 -14.78 1.52 16.28
C GLY A 16 -14.58 0.59 17.47
N MET A 17 -13.78 -0.48 17.30
CA MET A 17 -13.49 -1.48 18.34
C MET A 17 -12.31 -1.12 19.25
N GLY A 18 -11.55 -0.05 18.94
CA GLY A 18 -10.44 0.38 19.79
C GLY A 18 -9.22 0.93 19.06
N GLY A 19 -8.11 0.97 19.79
CA GLY A 19 -6.83 1.51 19.33
C GLY A 19 -5.90 0.44 18.74
N VAL A 20 -5.17 0.81 17.69
CA VAL A 20 -4.05 0.02 17.16
C VAL A 20 -2.76 0.76 17.49
N TYR A 21 -1.82 0.04 18.10
CA TYR A 21 -0.55 0.57 18.58
C TYR A 21 0.61 -0.16 17.95
N LYS A 22 1.67 0.60 17.65
CA LYS A 22 3.00 0.05 17.39
C LYS A 22 3.60 -0.30 18.74
N VAL A 23 4.05 -1.54 18.89
CA VAL A 23 4.61 -2.02 20.15
C VAL A 23 5.92 -2.75 19.92
N GLY A 24 6.78 -2.77 20.94
CA GLY A 24 8.03 -3.54 20.95
C GLY A 24 7.92 -4.73 21.89
N HIS A 25 8.35 -5.91 21.42
CA HIS A 25 8.54 -7.07 22.28
C HIS A 25 9.97 -7.09 22.81
N ARG A 26 10.16 -6.68 24.07
CA ARG A 26 11.49 -6.44 24.67
C ARG A 26 12.45 -7.62 24.56
N ALA A 27 11.98 -8.85 24.80
CA ALA A 27 12.85 -10.03 24.77
C ALA A 27 13.24 -10.46 23.34
N LEU A 28 12.45 -10.07 22.34
CA LEU A 28 12.69 -10.45 20.93
C LEU A 28 13.32 -9.31 20.12
N GLY A 29 13.32 -8.08 20.65
CA GLY A 29 13.74 -6.89 19.92
C GLY A 29 12.87 -6.58 18.69
N ARG A 30 11.66 -7.15 18.60
CA ARG A 30 10.80 -7.08 17.42
C ARG A 30 9.70 -6.02 17.58
N VAL A 31 9.49 -5.23 16.52
CA VAL A 31 8.34 -4.31 16.40
C VAL A 31 7.12 -5.08 15.90
N MET A 32 5.97 -4.80 16.51
CA MET A 32 4.70 -5.47 16.28
C MET A 32 3.56 -4.44 16.23
N ALA A 33 2.42 -4.84 15.68
CA ALA A 33 1.16 -4.12 15.84
C ALA A 33 0.35 -4.77 16.96
N LEU A 34 -0.40 -3.98 17.74
CA LEU A 34 -1.27 -4.47 18.80
C LEU A 34 -2.60 -3.76 18.69
N LYS A 35 -3.68 -4.51 18.44
CA LYS A 35 -5.06 -4.00 18.48
C LYS A 35 -5.61 -4.28 19.88
N LEU A 36 -5.96 -3.22 20.61
CA LEU A 36 -6.52 -3.30 21.95
C LEU A 36 -8.03 -3.02 21.87
N LEU A 37 -8.84 -3.86 22.50
CA LEU A 37 -10.28 -3.66 22.59
C LEU A 37 -10.58 -2.49 23.54
N GLU A 38 -10.95 -1.36 22.96
CA GLU A 38 -11.34 -0.12 23.64
C GLU A 38 -12.52 0.51 22.87
N PRO A 39 -13.69 -0.17 22.86
CA PRO A 39 -14.77 0.20 21.96
C PRO A 39 -15.28 1.60 22.26
N HIS A 40 -15.64 2.32 21.20
CA HIS A 40 -16.31 3.59 21.34
C HIS A 40 -17.68 3.40 22.03
N GLU A 41 -18.08 4.32 22.91
CA GLU A 41 -19.34 4.21 23.70
C GLU A 41 -20.54 3.87 22.81
N LEU A 42 -20.73 4.62 21.71
CA LEU A 42 -21.75 4.35 20.69
C LEU A 42 -21.76 2.91 20.16
N LEU A 43 -20.60 2.27 19.96
CA LEU A 43 -20.54 0.89 19.47
C LEU A 43 -21.02 -0.09 20.55
N SER A 44 -20.59 0.14 21.80
CA SER A 44 -21.04 -0.62 22.96
C SER A 44 -22.54 -0.48 23.18
N GLU A 45 -23.11 0.71 23.00
CA GLU A 45 -24.57 0.96 23.09
C GLU A 45 -25.36 0.23 22.00
N LEU A 46 -24.83 0.21 20.77
CA LEU A 46 -25.50 -0.41 19.62
C LEU A 46 -25.47 -1.95 19.63
N MET A 47 -24.36 -2.54 20.08
CA MET A 47 -24.13 -3.99 20.01
C MET A 47 -24.24 -4.70 21.36
N GLY A 48 -23.97 -3.99 22.46
CA GLY A 48 -23.69 -4.58 23.77
C GLY A 48 -22.22 -4.99 23.92
N GLU A 49 -21.64 -4.74 25.08
CA GLU A 49 -20.21 -4.98 25.38
C GLU A 49 -19.78 -6.43 25.12
N ASP A 50 -20.60 -7.41 25.53
CA ASP A 50 -20.31 -8.83 25.34
C ASP A 50 -20.20 -9.21 23.85
N LYS A 51 -21.08 -8.66 23.00
CA LYS A 51 -21.05 -8.93 21.56
C LYS A 51 -19.85 -8.29 20.88
N VAL A 52 -19.46 -7.10 21.32
CA VAL A 52 -18.24 -6.43 20.82
C VAL A 52 -17.00 -7.22 21.20
N ARG A 53 -16.94 -7.72 22.44
CA ARG A 53 -15.88 -8.60 22.91
C ARG A 53 -15.83 -9.91 22.13
N GLU A 54 -16.98 -10.56 21.93
CA GLU A 54 -17.07 -11.80 21.15
C GLU A 54 -16.62 -11.59 19.70
N ALA A 55 -17.04 -10.49 19.06
CA ALA A 55 -16.61 -10.14 17.70
C ALA A 55 -15.09 -9.97 17.61
N PHE A 56 -14.47 -9.28 18.57
CA PHE A 56 -13.02 -9.12 18.64
C PHE A 56 -12.29 -10.46 18.79
N LEU A 57 -12.74 -11.32 19.71
CA LEU A 57 -12.15 -12.64 19.90
C LEU A 57 -12.36 -13.55 18.68
N ARG A 58 -13.48 -13.43 17.99
CA ARG A 58 -13.76 -14.15 16.74
C ARG A 58 -12.81 -13.71 15.63
N GLU A 59 -12.63 -12.40 15.43
CA GLU A 59 -11.67 -11.85 14.47
C GLU A 59 -10.27 -12.42 14.71
N ALA A 60 -9.78 -12.36 15.96
CA ALA A 60 -8.47 -12.88 16.33
C ALA A 60 -8.34 -14.39 16.04
N ARG A 61 -9.36 -15.20 16.35
CA ARG A 61 -9.38 -16.65 16.07
C ARG A 61 -9.39 -16.97 14.58
N LEU A 62 -10.18 -16.23 13.79
CA LEU A 62 -10.24 -16.41 12.33
C LEU A 62 -8.88 -16.09 11.69
N MET A 63 -8.26 -14.97 12.06
CA MET A 63 -6.93 -14.62 11.56
C MET A 63 -5.86 -15.60 12.04
N ALA A 64 -5.91 -16.07 13.30
CA ALA A 64 -4.95 -17.05 13.82
C ALA A 64 -5.06 -18.44 13.14
N ALA A 65 -6.22 -18.77 12.59
CA ALA A 65 -6.42 -19.99 11.80
C ALA A 65 -5.92 -19.87 10.35
N CYS A 66 -5.45 -18.68 9.94
CA CYS A 66 -4.93 -18.43 8.61
C CYS A 66 -3.40 -18.59 8.59
N ASP A 67 -2.91 -19.42 7.67
CA ASP A 67 -1.48 -19.54 7.34
C ASP A 67 -1.34 -19.36 5.83
N HIS A 68 -1.15 -18.10 5.40
CA HIS A 68 -1.02 -17.73 4.00
C HIS A 68 -0.15 -16.47 3.85
N ARG A 69 0.69 -16.43 2.81
CA ARG A 69 1.61 -15.30 2.59
C ARG A 69 0.89 -13.96 2.40
N ASN A 70 -0.33 -13.98 1.85
CA ASN A 70 -1.16 -12.79 1.59
C ASN A 70 -2.20 -12.50 2.68
N ILE A 71 -2.05 -13.07 3.87
CA ILE A 71 -2.85 -12.74 5.06
C ILE A 71 -1.88 -12.35 6.18
N ALA A 72 -2.17 -11.28 6.91
CA ALA A 72 -1.33 -10.88 8.04
C ALA A 72 -1.47 -11.86 9.21
N ALA A 73 -0.33 -12.18 9.84
CA ALA A 73 -0.32 -13.13 10.94
C ALA A 73 -0.80 -12.52 12.27
N VAL A 74 -1.53 -13.31 13.05
CA VAL A 74 -1.73 -13.09 14.50
C VAL A 74 -0.65 -13.86 15.25
N TRP A 75 0.07 -13.16 16.11
CA TRP A 75 1.15 -13.76 16.92
C TRP A 75 0.70 -14.08 18.34
N ASP A 76 -0.29 -13.36 18.86
CA ASP A 76 -0.75 -13.54 20.22
C ASP A 76 -2.17 -13.00 20.42
N LEU A 77 -2.86 -13.53 21.41
CA LEU A 77 -4.16 -13.08 21.90
C LEU A 77 -4.18 -13.23 23.41
N ASP A 78 -4.28 -12.11 24.12
CA ASP A 78 -4.18 -12.06 25.57
C ASP A 78 -5.02 -10.90 26.11
N GLU A 79 -4.95 -10.64 27.41
CA GLU A 79 -5.73 -9.61 28.09
C GLU A 79 -4.86 -8.75 29.00
N ASP A 80 -5.12 -7.44 29.02
CA ASP A 80 -4.51 -6.52 29.97
C ASP A 80 -5.58 -5.70 30.67
N GLN A 81 -5.67 -5.82 32.00
CA GLN A 81 -6.63 -5.09 32.83
C GLN A 81 -8.09 -5.30 32.39
N GLY A 82 -8.51 -6.53 32.07
CA GLY A 82 -9.87 -6.80 31.62
C GLY A 82 -10.09 -6.62 30.11
N ARG A 83 -9.12 -6.03 29.40
CA ARG A 83 -9.26 -5.65 27.98
C ARG A 83 -8.48 -6.59 27.07
N PRO A 84 -9.16 -7.34 26.20
CA PRO A 84 -8.52 -8.20 25.21
C PRO A 84 -7.64 -7.37 24.27
N PHE A 85 -6.50 -7.94 23.90
CA PHE A 85 -5.69 -7.43 22.81
C PHE A 85 -5.19 -8.58 21.95
N MET A 86 -4.96 -8.30 20.68
CA MET A 86 -4.26 -9.21 19.79
C MET A 86 -3.02 -8.55 19.22
N VAL A 87 -1.97 -9.35 19.08
CA VAL A 87 -0.68 -8.94 18.56
C VAL A 87 -0.58 -9.44 17.12
N LEU A 88 -0.25 -8.52 16.24
CA LEU A 88 -0.33 -8.67 14.81
C LEU A 88 1.03 -8.41 14.17
N GLU A 89 1.19 -8.98 12.97
CA GLU A 89 2.24 -8.58 12.07
C GLU A 89 2.26 -7.07 11.83
N TYR A 90 3.42 -6.45 12.05
CA TYR A 90 3.60 -5.04 11.76
C TYR A 90 4.06 -4.84 10.32
N LEU A 91 3.20 -4.21 9.54
CA LEU A 91 3.50 -3.76 8.19
C LEU A 91 3.42 -2.24 8.17
N CYS A 92 4.46 -1.62 7.64
CA CYS A 92 4.64 -0.19 7.71
C CYS A 92 3.77 0.59 6.73
N MET A 93 3.37 -0.04 5.63
CA MET A 93 2.63 0.63 4.58
C MET A 93 1.37 -0.16 4.25
N ASN A 94 0.39 0.55 3.72
CA ASN A 94 -0.73 -0.02 3.01
C ASN A 94 -0.89 0.68 1.67
N VAL A 95 -1.64 0.06 0.78
CA VAL A 95 -1.87 0.59 -0.57
C VAL A 95 -2.56 1.96 -0.52
N GLY A 96 -3.43 2.21 0.45
CA GLY A 96 -4.06 3.52 0.64
C GLY A 96 -3.04 4.65 0.89
N THR A 97 -2.05 4.40 1.74
CA THR A 97 -0.93 5.33 2.01
C THR A 97 -0.08 5.52 0.77
N LEU A 98 0.20 4.44 0.03
CA LEU A 98 0.97 4.48 -1.22
C LEU A 98 0.30 5.39 -2.25
N VAL A 99 -1.01 5.28 -2.46
CA VAL A 99 -1.74 6.10 -3.44
C VAL A 99 -2.20 7.46 -2.90
N GLY A 100 -2.10 7.68 -1.58
CA GLY A 100 -2.42 8.96 -0.95
C GLY A 100 -3.91 9.11 -0.70
N GLU A 101 -4.61 8.00 -0.52
CA GLU A 101 -6.02 8.00 -0.14
C GLU A 101 -6.17 8.63 1.25
N GLY A 102 -6.87 9.77 1.26
CA GLY A 102 -7.09 10.56 2.46
C GLY A 102 -8.40 10.20 3.18
N ARG A 103 -8.82 11.09 4.08
CA ARG A 103 -10.11 10.97 4.79
C ARG A 103 -11.32 11.14 3.87
N VAL A 104 -11.17 11.94 2.82
CA VAL A 104 -12.18 12.12 1.78
C VAL A 104 -11.83 11.13 0.68
N VAL A 105 -12.54 10.01 0.64
CA VAL A 105 -12.22 8.86 -0.23
C VAL A 105 -12.49 9.19 -1.69
N GLU A 106 -13.39 10.13 -1.96
CA GLU A 106 -13.77 10.58 -3.29
C GLU A 106 -12.67 11.38 -4.00
N ASN A 107 -11.73 11.95 -3.25
CA ASN A 107 -10.62 12.68 -3.83
C ASN A 107 -9.80 11.77 -4.75
N ALA A 108 -9.24 12.34 -5.82
CA ALA A 108 -8.31 11.64 -6.68
C ALA A 108 -7.07 11.18 -5.89
N THR A 109 -6.51 10.05 -6.30
CA THR A 109 -5.29 9.46 -5.74
C THR A 109 -4.19 9.38 -6.79
N ARG A 110 -2.98 9.03 -6.36
CA ARG A 110 -1.90 8.71 -7.29
C ARG A 110 -2.25 7.46 -8.08
N VAL A 111 -1.91 7.50 -9.36
CA VAL A 111 -1.95 6.33 -10.23
C VAL A 111 -0.72 5.46 -9.92
N VAL A 112 -0.94 4.16 -9.86
CA VAL A 112 0.11 3.14 -9.72
C VAL A 112 0.40 2.58 -11.13
N PRO A 113 1.67 2.30 -11.47
CA PRO A 113 2.00 1.63 -12.72
C PRO A 113 1.12 0.39 -12.96
N PRO A 114 0.55 0.18 -14.16
CA PRO A 114 -0.46 -0.85 -14.36
C PRO A 114 0.03 -2.27 -14.00
N LEU A 115 1.28 -2.63 -14.34
CA LEU A 115 1.86 -3.93 -13.95
C LEU A 115 1.94 -4.10 -12.43
N THR A 116 2.29 -3.05 -11.71
CA THR A 116 2.36 -3.02 -10.24
C THR A 116 0.96 -3.14 -9.63
N ALA A 117 -0.03 -2.46 -10.20
CA ALA A 117 -1.42 -2.53 -9.77
C ALA A 117 -2.04 -3.93 -10.00
N LEU A 118 -1.77 -4.53 -11.16
CA LEU A 118 -2.18 -5.90 -11.49
C LEU A 118 -1.57 -6.90 -10.50
N ASP A 119 -0.29 -6.77 -10.18
CA ASP A 119 0.38 -7.64 -9.21
C ASP A 119 -0.23 -7.51 -7.80
N PHE A 120 -0.50 -6.28 -7.33
CA PHE A 120 -1.15 -6.08 -6.04
C PHE A 120 -2.52 -6.75 -5.95
N VAL A 121 -3.32 -6.64 -7.01
CA VAL A 121 -4.66 -7.23 -7.04
C VAL A 121 -4.57 -8.74 -7.19
N ARG A 122 -3.63 -9.27 -7.98
CA ARG A 122 -3.34 -10.71 -8.08
C ARG A 122 -3.01 -11.31 -6.72
N GLN A 123 -2.08 -10.69 -5.97
CA GLN A 123 -1.74 -11.12 -4.61
C GLN A 123 -2.93 -11.00 -3.63
N THR A 124 -3.79 -10.01 -3.81
CA THR A 124 -5.03 -9.87 -3.04
C THR A 124 -5.98 -11.03 -3.35
N LEU A 125 -6.15 -11.40 -4.61
CA LEU A 125 -6.96 -12.54 -5.04
C LEU A 125 -6.41 -13.87 -4.51
N ASP A 126 -5.10 -14.05 -4.44
CA ASP A 126 -4.48 -15.24 -3.82
C ASP A 126 -4.88 -15.36 -2.34
N GLY A 127 -4.89 -14.23 -1.60
CA GLY A 127 -5.36 -14.18 -0.22
C GLY A 127 -6.88 -14.45 -0.09
N LEU A 128 -7.69 -13.89 -0.99
CA LEU A 128 -9.13 -14.12 -1.00
C LEU A 128 -9.49 -15.57 -1.35
N GLU A 129 -8.81 -16.19 -2.31
CA GLU A 129 -8.99 -17.60 -2.66
C GLU A 129 -8.77 -18.51 -1.44
N TYR A 130 -7.70 -18.24 -0.67
CA TYR A 130 -7.41 -18.96 0.56
C TYR A 130 -8.54 -18.84 1.61
N LEU A 131 -9.08 -17.62 1.79
CA LEU A 131 -10.17 -17.33 2.72
C LEU A 131 -11.48 -17.99 2.25
N HIS A 132 -11.84 -17.81 0.99
CA HIS A 132 -13.06 -18.36 0.38
C HIS A 132 -13.07 -19.89 0.43
N GLY A 133 -11.93 -20.54 0.20
CA GLY A 133 -11.78 -22.00 0.35
C GLY A 133 -12.02 -22.53 1.77
N ARG A 134 -11.99 -21.65 2.79
CA ARG A 134 -12.35 -21.94 4.19
C ARG A 134 -13.73 -21.42 4.58
N GLY A 135 -14.50 -20.97 3.59
CA GLY A 135 -15.81 -20.36 3.79
C GLY A 135 -15.75 -18.98 4.45
N ILE A 136 -14.60 -18.31 4.50
CA ILE A 136 -14.47 -16.97 5.08
C ILE A 136 -14.63 -15.92 3.97
N VAL A 137 -15.60 -15.02 4.10
CA VAL A 137 -15.78 -13.87 3.19
C VAL A 137 -15.25 -12.61 3.87
N HIS A 138 -14.40 -11.82 3.20
CA HIS A 138 -13.66 -10.70 3.81
C HIS A 138 -14.55 -9.48 4.10
N LEU A 139 -15.31 -9.02 3.11
CA LEU A 139 -16.30 -7.92 3.09
C LEU A 139 -15.79 -6.50 3.32
N ASP A 140 -14.50 -6.32 3.58
CA ASP A 140 -13.88 -4.99 3.67
C ASP A 140 -12.57 -4.87 2.87
N VAL A 141 -12.55 -5.40 1.65
CA VAL A 141 -11.39 -5.24 0.76
C VAL A 141 -11.33 -3.78 0.28
N LYS A 142 -10.23 -3.09 0.58
CA LYS A 142 -9.97 -1.70 0.20
C LYS A 142 -8.47 -1.38 0.34
N PRO A 143 -7.94 -0.30 -0.26
CA PRO A 143 -6.52 0.02 -0.19
C PRO A 143 -5.96 0.13 1.24
N GLY A 144 -6.77 0.58 2.20
CA GLY A 144 -6.38 0.67 3.62
C GLY A 144 -6.19 -0.69 4.32
N ASN A 145 -6.81 -1.76 3.84
CA ASN A 145 -6.71 -3.12 4.39
C ASN A 145 -5.78 -4.03 3.57
N LEU A 146 -5.14 -3.49 2.53
CA LEU A 146 -4.08 -4.14 1.78
C LEU A 146 -2.73 -3.63 2.31
N MET A 147 -2.19 -4.33 3.29
CA MET A 147 -0.87 -4.01 3.82
C MET A 147 0.22 -4.41 2.83
N LEU A 148 1.29 -3.63 2.78
CA LEU A 148 2.38 -3.81 1.84
C LEU A 148 3.70 -4.04 2.59
N GLY A 149 4.31 -5.19 2.31
CA GLY A 149 5.62 -5.58 2.77
C GLY A 149 6.73 -4.83 2.06
N SER A 150 7.91 -4.79 2.68
CA SER A 150 9.11 -4.17 2.09
C SER A 150 9.64 -4.91 0.87
N ASP A 151 9.17 -6.13 0.63
CA ASP A 151 9.48 -7.02 -0.49
C ASP A 151 8.40 -6.95 -1.60
N GLY A 152 7.42 -6.04 -1.48
CA GLY A 152 6.29 -5.95 -2.40
C GLY A 152 5.15 -6.94 -2.10
N THR A 153 5.24 -7.76 -1.05
CA THR A 153 4.16 -8.69 -0.70
C THR A 153 2.92 -7.94 -0.18
N ILE A 154 1.74 -8.22 -0.74
CA ILE A 154 0.45 -7.72 -0.23
C ILE A 154 -0.11 -8.68 0.81
N LYS A 155 -0.61 -8.15 1.93
CA LYS A 155 -1.27 -8.91 2.99
C LYS A 155 -2.60 -8.28 3.37
N LEU A 156 -3.66 -9.08 3.36
CA LEU A 156 -4.97 -8.72 3.89
C LEU A 156 -4.92 -8.62 5.43
N ILE A 157 -5.58 -7.60 5.98
CA ILE A 157 -5.82 -7.41 7.41
C ILE A 157 -7.30 -7.16 7.70
N ASP A 158 -7.66 -7.18 8.99
CA ASP A 158 -8.95 -6.75 9.52
C ASP A 158 -10.13 -7.60 9.03
N LEU A 159 -10.18 -8.84 9.54
CA LEU A 159 -11.33 -9.73 9.36
C LEU A 159 -12.53 -9.36 10.27
N GLY A 160 -12.56 -8.13 10.82
CA GLY A 160 -13.59 -7.69 11.76
C GLY A 160 -15.00 -7.67 11.16
N LEU A 161 -15.09 -7.56 9.82
CA LEU A 161 -16.35 -7.67 9.07
C LEU A 161 -16.52 -9.03 8.38
N SER A 162 -15.56 -9.94 8.54
CA SER A 162 -15.62 -11.24 7.90
C SER A 162 -16.63 -12.17 8.56
N ARG A 163 -17.20 -13.07 7.75
CA ARG A 163 -18.17 -14.08 8.19
C ARG A 163 -17.87 -15.42 7.57
N LEU A 164 -18.33 -16.47 8.24
CA LEU A 164 -18.41 -17.80 7.64
C LEU A 164 -19.61 -17.85 6.69
N SER A 165 -19.43 -18.49 5.53
CA SER A 165 -20.48 -18.65 4.53
C SER A 165 -21.68 -19.39 5.15
N GLY A 166 -22.86 -18.80 5.02
CA GLY A 166 -24.09 -19.31 5.61
C GLY A 166 -24.35 -18.91 7.07
N GLU A 167 -23.44 -18.17 7.73
CA GLU A 167 -23.67 -17.65 9.08
C GLU A 167 -24.61 -16.43 9.05
N ALA A 168 -25.69 -16.46 9.84
CA ALA A 168 -26.60 -15.33 9.99
C ALA A 168 -25.98 -14.27 10.91
N TRP A 169 -25.48 -13.18 10.32
CA TRP A 169 -25.00 -12.04 11.09
C TRP A 169 -26.12 -11.00 11.28
N VAL A 170 -26.65 -10.88 12.51
CA VAL A 170 -27.69 -9.89 12.80
C VAL A 170 -27.07 -8.50 12.85
N LYS A 171 -27.29 -7.71 11.80
CA LYS A 171 -26.87 -6.32 11.73
C LYS A 171 -27.58 -5.45 12.79
N PRO A 172 -26.84 -4.77 13.69
CA PRO A 172 -27.44 -3.71 14.49
C PRO A 172 -28.05 -2.64 13.58
N ARG A 173 -29.30 -2.23 13.85
CA ARG A 173 -29.97 -1.18 13.06
C ARG A 173 -29.10 0.07 13.01
N GLY A 174 -28.80 0.56 11.80
CA GLY A 174 -28.03 1.78 11.55
C GLY A 174 -26.55 1.59 11.19
N LEU A 175 -25.96 0.39 11.34
CA LEU A 175 -24.55 0.16 11.03
C LEU A 175 -24.32 -0.14 9.54
N LYS A 176 -23.62 0.72 8.79
CA LYS A 176 -23.17 0.39 7.41
C LYS A 176 -22.05 -0.66 7.48
N ILE A 177 -22.10 -1.69 6.61
CA ILE A 177 -21.06 -2.75 6.55
C ILE A 177 -20.19 -2.53 5.34
N GLY A 178 -18.88 -2.63 5.55
CA GLY A 178 -17.86 -2.37 4.56
C GLY A 178 -17.58 -0.89 4.41
N SER A 179 -16.53 -0.61 3.67
CA SER A 179 -16.11 0.76 3.42
C SER A 179 -16.89 1.36 2.26
N PRO A 180 -17.41 2.59 2.40
CA PRO A 180 -18.09 3.29 1.32
C PRO A 180 -17.28 3.26 0.02
N TYR A 181 -17.96 3.19 -1.11
CA TYR A 181 -17.40 3.12 -2.48
C TYR A 181 -16.70 1.80 -2.85
N TYR A 182 -16.27 1.00 -1.87
CA TYR A 182 -15.66 -0.31 -2.11
C TYR A 182 -16.64 -1.48 -1.91
N ALA A 183 -17.62 -1.32 -1.01
CA ALA A 183 -18.65 -2.31 -0.78
C ALA A 183 -19.50 -2.53 -2.05
N SER A 184 -19.86 -3.79 -2.31
CA SER A 184 -20.71 -4.14 -3.45
C SER A 184 -22.17 -3.70 -3.26
N PRO A 185 -22.94 -3.47 -4.34
CA PRO A 185 -24.33 -3.04 -4.23
C PRO A 185 -25.21 -3.97 -3.38
N GLU A 186 -25.04 -5.29 -3.50
CA GLU A 186 -25.77 -6.26 -2.70
C GLU A 186 -25.32 -6.28 -1.24
N GLN A 187 -24.04 -6.01 -0.96
CA GLN A 187 -23.54 -5.87 0.41
C GLN A 187 -24.12 -4.63 1.09
N GLU A 188 -24.25 -3.51 0.37
CA GLU A 188 -24.87 -2.31 0.91
C GLU A 188 -26.38 -2.50 1.15
N ALA A 189 -27.07 -3.16 0.22
CA ALA A 189 -28.51 -3.39 0.28
C ALA A 189 -28.91 -4.47 1.31
N ASN A 190 -28.21 -5.61 1.31
CA ASN A 190 -28.45 -6.71 2.23
C ASN A 190 -27.15 -7.50 2.51
N PRO A 191 -26.37 -7.08 3.53
CA PRO A 191 -25.08 -7.70 3.82
C PRO A 191 -25.13 -9.19 4.17
N GLU A 192 -26.26 -9.69 4.67
CA GLU A 192 -26.44 -11.12 5.01
C GLU A 192 -26.45 -12.01 3.75
N LYS A 193 -26.78 -11.44 2.59
CA LYS A 193 -26.84 -12.14 1.31
C LYS A 193 -25.59 -11.99 0.45
N ALA A 194 -24.66 -11.12 0.83
CA ALA A 194 -23.39 -11.04 0.12
C ALA A 194 -22.70 -12.42 0.18
N ASP A 195 -21.79 -12.71 -0.72
CA ASP A 195 -20.97 -13.92 -0.70
C ASP A 195 -19.56 -13.55 -1.17
N GLU A 196 -18.71 -14.53 -1.47
CA GLU A 196 -17.35 -14.31 -1.98
C GLU A 196 -17.27 -13.32 -3.15
N ARG A 197 -18.33 -13.19 -3.96
CA ARG A 197 -18.38 -12.29 -5.13
C ARG A 197 -18.47 -10.81 -4.76
N ALA A 198 -18.78 -10.49 -3.50
CA ALA A 198 -18.67 -9.14 -2.97
C ALA A 198 -17.20 -8.71 -2.83
N ASP A 199 -16.31 -9.63 -2.41
CA ASP A 199 -14.87 -9.34 -2.31
C ASP A 199 -14.24 -9.13 -3.69
N LEU A 200 -14.72 -9.88 -4.70
CA LEU A 200 -14.26 -9.75 -6.09
C LEU A 200 -14.67 -8.41 -6.70
N TYR A 201 -15.88 -7.92 -6.39
CA TYR A 201 -16.30 -6.56 -6.76
C TYR A 201 -15.35 -5.52 -6.15
N ALA A 202 -15.08 -5.63 -4.85
CA ALA A 202 -14.21 -4.70 -4.14
C ALA A 202 -12.76 -4.74 -4.68
N ALA A 203 -12.23 -5.92 -5.03
CA ALA A 203 -10.94 -6.06 -5.70
C ALA A 203 -10.92 -5.37 -7.08
N GLY A 204 -12.02 -5.42 -7.83
CA GLY A 204 -12.20 -4.68 -9.08
C GLY A 204 -12.19 -3.15 -8.88
N VAL A 205 -12.88 -2.67 -7.84
CA VAL A 205 -12.86 -1.24 -7.46
C VAL A 205 -11.45 -0.81 -7.08
N VAL A 206 -10.74 -1.62 -6.30
CA VAL A 206 -9.32 -1.37 -5.96
C VAL A 206 -8.49 -1.25 -7.23
N LEU A 207 -8.56 -2.22 -8.16
CA LEU A 207 -7.78 -2.15 -9.40
C LEU A 207 -8.07 -0.87 -10.17
N HIS A 208 -9.36 -0.52 -10.36
CA HIS A 208 -9.76 0.70 -11.06
C HIS A 208 -9.17 1.93 -10.39
N ARG A 209 -9.25 2.00 -9.06
CA ARG A 209 -8.69 3.09 -8.25
C ARG A 209 -7.18 3.21 -8.42
N LEU A 210 -6.46 2.10 -8.44
CA LEU A 210 -5.00 2.11 -8.61
C LEU A 210 -4.58 2.61 -9.99
N VAL A 211 -5.25 2.20 -11.06
CA VAL A 211 -4.83 2.53 -12.44
C VAL A 211 -5.38 3.86 -12.96
N THR A 212 -6.43 4.40 -12.33
CA THR A 212 -7.04 5.69 -12.74
C THR A 212 -6.86 6.80 -11.71
N GLY A 213 -6.56 6.46 -10.47
CA GLY A 213 -6.62 7.38 -9.33
C GLY A 213 -8.06 7.71 -8.90
N LEU A 214 -9.09 7.17 -9.56
CA LEU A 214 -10.50 7.54 -9.41
C LEU A 214 -11.36 6.33 -9.01
N LEU A 215 -12.46 6.60 -8.30
CA LEU A 215 -13.47 5.59 -8.00
C LEU A 215 -14.42 5.40 -9.19
N PRO A 216 -14.94 4.19 -9.46
CA PRO A 216 -15.84 3.92 -10.57
C PRO A 216 -17.32 4.31 -10.27
N VAL A 217 -17.56 5.50 -9.70
CA VAL A 217 -18.90 5.91 -9.21
C VAL A 217 -19.86 6.27 -10.35
N GLU A 218 -19.36 6.93 -11.40
CA GLU A 218 -20.14 7.34 -12.58
C GLU A 218 -19.97 6.38 -13.77
N GLY A 219 -19.39 5.20 -13.51
CA GLY A 219 -18.99 4.24 -14.53
C GLY A 219 -17.48 4.22 -14.76
N MET A 220 -17.06 3.47 -15.78
CA MET A 220 -15.66 3.30 -16.14
C MET A 220 -15.11 4.60 -16.75
N VAL A 221 -14.01 5.10 -16.20
CA VAL A 221 -13.32 6.30 -16.70
C VAL A 221 -12.75 6.02 -18.10
N ASP A 222 -12.85 6.98 -19.01
CA ASP A 222 -12.16 6.88 -20.30
C ASP A 222 -10.66 7.01 -20.07
N SER A 223 -9.91 5.94 -20.35
CA SER A 223 -8.48 5.86 -20.10
C SER A 223 -7.78 5.24 -21.32
N PRO A 224 -6.67 5.82 -21.79
CA PRO A 224 -5.84 5.20 -22.82
C PRO A 224 -5.35 3.80 -22.46
N LEU A 225 -5.31 3.47 -21.15
CA LEU A 225 -4.97 2.13 -20.66
C LEU A 225 -6.02 1.08 -21.02
N PHE A 226 -7.29 1.48 -21.18
CA PHE A 226 -8.41 0.55 -21.21
C PHE A 226 -8.64 -0.03 -22.62
N SER A 227 -7.73 -0.92 -23.00
CA SER A 227 -7.91 -1.84 -24.13
C SER A 227 -9.19 -2.66 -24.00
N THR A 228 -9.51 -3.44 -25.03
CA THR A 228 -10.66 -4.35 -24.99
C THR A 228 -10.62 -5.29 -23.78
N ALA A 229 -9.45 -5.85 -23.41
CA ALA A 229 -9.36 -6.75 -22.26
C ALA A 229 -9.66 -6.04 -20.93
N TRP A 230 -9.10 -4.84 -20.71
CA TRP A 230 -9.39 -4.04 -19.51
C TRP A 230 -10.88 -3.73 -19.38
N ARG A 231 -11.54 -3.38 -20.49
CA ARG A 231 -12.97 -3.05 -20.51
C ARG A 231 -13.82 -4.27 -20.18
N ILE A 232 -13.49 -5.43 -20.74
CA ILE A 232 -14.17 -6.70 -20.43
C ILE A 232 -13.97 -7.06 -18.95
N PHE A 233 -12.74 -6.91 -18.45
CA PHE A 233 -12.41 -7.18 -17.06
C PHE A 233 -13.25 -6.33 -16.10
N PHE A 234 -13.24 -5.00 -16.26
CA PHE A 234 -13.99 -4.11 -15.38
C PHE A 234 -15.50 -4.27 -15.53
N TRP A 235 -16.01 -4.49 -16.75
CA TRP A 235 -17.43 -4.72 -16.96
C TRP A 235 -17.92 -5.96 -16.19
N ARG A 236 -17.11 -7.01 -16.16
CA ARG A 236 -17.42 -8.23 -15.39
C ARG A 236 -17.20 -8.05 -13.90
N ALA A 237 -16.07 -7.49 -13.46
CA ALA A 237 -15.75 -7.32 -12.04
C ALA A 237 -16.76 -6.40 -11.33
N LEU A 238 -17.18 -5.33 -11.99
CA LEU A 238 -18.03 -4.28 -11.43
C LEU A 238 -19.52 -4.46 -11.76
N ALA A 239 -19.94 -5.62 -12.27
CA ALA A 239 -21.34 -5.89 -12.58
C ALA A 239 -22.23 -5.77 -11.34
N VAL A 240 -23.40 -5.14 -11.49
CA VAL A 240 -24.36 -4.98 -10.37
C VAL A 240 -24.89 -6.34 -9.90
N ASP A 241 -25.20 -7.24 -10.84
CA ASP A 241 -25.64 -8.61 -10.55
C ASP A 241 -24.43 -9.49 -10.19
N PRO A 242 -24.36 -10.06 -8.97
CA PRO A 242 -23.30 -10.99 -8.59
C PRO A 242 -23.16 -12.20 -9.52
N ALA A 243 -24.25 -12.67 -10.14
CA ALA A 243 -24.21 -13.80 -11.07
C ALA A 243 -23.46 -13.46 -12.37
N ALA A 244 -23.38 -12.19 -12.74
CA ALA A 244 -22.64 -11.72 -13.90
C ALA A 244 -21.15 -11.47 -13.63
N ARG A 245 -20.71 -11.52 -12.36
CA ARG A 245 -19.30 -11.30 -11.98
C ARG A 245 -18.41 -12.51 -12.25
N TYR A 246 -17.12 -12.35 -11.95
CA TYR A 246 -16.27 -13.51 -11.68
C TYR A 246 -16.85 -14.29 -10.49
N GLN A 247 -16.89 -15.61 -10.60
CA GLN A 247 -17.57 -16.46 -9.59
C GLN A 247 -16.60 -16.94 -8.50
N ASN A 248 -15.30 -16.81 -8.72
CA ASN A 248 -14.26 -17.10 -7.73
C ASN A 248 -12.98 -16.34 -8.05
N ALA A 249 -12.10 -16.21 -7.06
CA ALA A 249 -10.83 -15.49 -7.17
C ALA A 249 -9.92 -16.02 -8.28
N GLY A 250 -9.87 -17.35 -8.48
CA GLY A 250 -9.09 -17.97 -9.56
C GLY A 250 -9.52 -17.47 -10.96
N SER A 251 -10.82 -17.50 -11.27
CA SER A 251 -11.34 -17.02 -12.56
C SER A 251 -11.11 -15.53 -12.80
N MET A 252 -11.02 -14.72 -11.73
CA MET A 252 -10.69 -13.30 -11.83
C MET A 252 -9.19 -13.10 -12.05
N ARG A 253 -8.35 -13.93 -11.42
CA ARG A 253 -6.90 -13.93 -11.60
C ARG A 253 -6.52 -14.31 -13.03
N ASP A 254 -7.12 -15.34 -13.60
CA ASP A 254 -6.87 -15.74 -14.99
C ASP A 254 -7.15 -14.58 -15.96
N ALA A 255 -8.21 -13.81 -15.71
CA ALA A 255 -8.53 -12.62 -16.50
C ALA A 255 -7.54 -11.46 -16.30
N LEU A 256 -6.91 -11.32 -15.12
CA LEU A 256 -5.82 -10.36 -14.93
C LEU A 256 -4.59 -10.74 -15.75
N GLU A 257 -4.28 -12.04 -15.87
CA GLU A 257 -3.15 -12.52 -16.67
C GLU A 257 -3.34 -12.19 -18.15
N GLU A 258 -4.57 -12.29 -18.68
CA GLU A 258 -4.91 -11.86 -20.04
C GLU A 258 -4.67 -10.35 -20.24
N VAL A 259 -5.13 -9.53 -19.29
CA VAL A 259 -4.93 -8.08 -19.30
C VAL A 259 -3.44 -7.72 -19.24
N GLU A 260 -2.67 -8.40 -18.38
CA GLU A 260 -1.23 -8.21 -18.26
C GLU A 260 -0.49 -8.59 -19.54
N ALA A 261 -0.87 -9.70 -20.18
CA ALA A 261 -0.26 -10.17 -21.41
C ALA A 261 -0.44 -9.16 -22.56
N GLU A 262 -1.63 -8.59 -22.72
CA GLU A 262 -1.89 -7.54 -23.73
C GLU A 262 -1.06 -6.29 -23.45
N LEU A 263 -1.01 -5.85 -22.18
CA LEU A 263 -0.23 -4.71 -21.74
C LEU A 263 1.25 -4.86 -22.07
N ARG A 264 1.83 -6.03 -21.78
CA ARG A 264 3.25 -6.32 -22.08
C ARG A 264 3.55 -6.35 -23.58
N GLN A 265 2.63 -6.87 -24.40
CA GLN A 265 2.78 -6.88 -25.86
C GLN A 265 2.70 -5.47 -26.47
N GLY A 266 1.85 -4.59 -25.93
CA GLY A 266 1.77 -3.20 -26.35
C GLY A 266 3.05 -2.42 -26.01
N ALA A 267 3.55 -2.57 -24.77
CA ALA A 267 4.74 -1.87 -24.30
C ALA A 267 6.02 -2.23 -25.10
N SER A 268 6.15 -3.45 -25.59
CA SER A 268 7.33 -3.86 -26.38
C SER A 268 7.39 -3.25 -27.78
N ASN A 269 6.26 -2.84 -28.36
CA ASN A 269 6.19 -2.42 -29.77
C ASN A 269 6.41 -0.92 -29.96
N ASP A 270 6.02 -0.08 -28.99
CA ASP A 270 6.11 1.38 -29.07
C ASP A 270 7.33 1.96 -28.33
N CYS A 271 8.31 1.11 -28.03
CA CYS A 271 9.43 1.49 -27.19
C CYS A 271 10.52 2.26 -27.96
N VAL A 272 10.34 3.56 -28.12
CA VAL A 272 11.32 4.46 -28.72
C VAL A 272 11.88 5.38 -27.65
N LEU A 273 13.09 5.06 -27.19
CA LEU A 273 13.89 5.94 -26.34
C LEU A 273 14.45 7.07 -27.21
N VAL A 274 13.88 8.26 -27.09
CA VAL A 274 14.53 9.46 -27.60
C VAL A 274 15.50 9.90 -26.52
N GLU A 275 16.81 9.80 -26.75
CA GLU A 275 17.82 10.39 -25.87
C GLU A 275 17.77 11.91 -26.02
N PRO A 276 17.36 12.68 -24.99
CA PRO A 276 17.42 14.13 -25.03
C PRO A 276 18.79 14.63 -24.54
N GLU A 277 19.20 15.80 -25.04
CA GLU A 277 20.42 16.49 -24.62
C GLU A 277 20.23 17.12 -23.24
N CYS A 278 21.12 16.78 -22.30
CA CYS A 278 21.07 17.19 -20.91
C CYS A 278 20.85 18.71 -20.71
N ALA A 279 19.65 19.10 -20.27
CA ALA A 279 19.40 20.46 -19.80
C ALA A 279 19.97 20.66 -18.39
N VAL A 280 20.83 21.67 -18.22
CA VAL A 280 21.47 22.02 -16.93
C VAL A 280 20.41 22.15 -15.83
N MET A 281 20.42 21.22 -14.88
CA MET A 281 19.65 21.33 -13.67
C MET A 281 20.19 22.48 -12.81
N GLY A 282 19.31 23.24 -12.16
CA GLY A 282 19.74 24.09 -11.05
C GLY A 282 20.46 23.26 -9.97
N ALA A 283 21.22 23.91 -9.10
CA ALA A 283 21.97 23.21 -8.05
C ALA A 283 21.00 22.46 -7.11
N LEU A 284 21.06 21.13 -7.12
CA LEU A 284 20.31 20.26 -6.22
C LEU A 284 20.80 20.42 -4.78
N ARG A 285 19.88 20.48 -3.82
CA ARG A 285 20.26 20.49 -2.40
C ARG A 285 20.92 19.18 -1.99
N SER A 286 22.13 19.28 -1.44
CA SER A 286 22.91 18.13 -0.93
C SER A 286 22.86 17.94 0.60
N THR A 287 22.35 18.93 1.34
CA THR A 287 22.29 18.87 2.83
C THR A 287 20.90 18.45 3.31
N PRO A 288 20.77 17.33 4.04
CA PRO A 288 19.49 16.89 4.58
C PRO A 288 18.84 17.88 5.56
N VAL A 289 17.51 17.95 5.55
CA VAL A 289 16.70 18.84 6.38
C VAL A 289 15.72 18.07 7.25
N ARG A 290 15.25 18.71 8.33
CA ARG A 290 14.08 18.25 9.09
C ARG A 290 12.91 19.18 8.84
N THR A 291 11.93 18.71 8.07
CA THR A 291 10.83 19.55 7.56
C THR A 291 9.75 19.87 8.60
N GLY A 292 9.57 19.00 9.60
CA GLY A 292 8.39 19.02 10.46
C GLY A 292 7.15 18.45 9.76
N VAL A 293 5.99 18.54 10.42
CA VAL A 293 4.70 17.98 9.95
C VAL A 293 3.91 19.01 9.12
N LYS A 294 4.60 19.88 8.39
CA LYS A 294 3.96 20.93 7.58
C LYS A 294 3.25 20.32 6.35
N PRO A 295 2.10 20.86 5.93
CA PRO A 295 1.55 20.56 4.61
C PRO A 295 2.56 20.98 3.55
N ARG A 296 2.91 20.08 2.61
CA ARG A 296 3.86 20.31 1.52
C ARG A 296 5.15 21.03 1.93
N PRO A 297 6.09 20.32 2.56
CA PRO A 297 7.37 20.91 2.94
C PRO A 297 8.33 21.14 1.77
N PHE A 298 8.01 20.60 0.59
CA PHE A 298 8.77 20.76 -0.64
C PHE A 298 7.86 21.45 -1.67
N ASP A 299 8.29 22.57 -2.22
CA ASP A 299 7.55 23.43 -3.15
C ASP A 299 7.53 22.88 -4.59
N PHE A 300 8.47 22.00 -4.92
CA PHE A 300 8.53 21.28 -6.19
C PHE A 300 7.57 20.08 -6.28
N LEU A 301 6.68 19.88 -5.30
CA LEU A 301 5.72 18.77 -5.26
C LEU A 301 4.24 19.25 -5.32
N ASP A 302 3.37 18.46 -5.94
CA ASP A 302 1.92 18.71 -6.02
C ASP A 302 1.14 18.30 -4.73
N GLU A 303 -0.21 18.25 -4.75
CA GLU A 303 -1.02 17.84 -3.57
C GLU A 303 -0.84 16.35 -3.25
N LEU A 304 -0.48 15.57 -4.25
CA LEU A 304 -0.25 14.14 -4.17
C LEU A 304 1.24 13.82 -3.96
N TYR A 305 2.06 14.81 -3.64
CA TYR A 305 3.51 14.67 -3.42
C TYR A 305 4.26 14.11 -4.64
N ARG A 306 3.77 14.39 -5.85
CA ARG A 306 4.47 14.07 -7.10
C ARG A 306 5.29 15.27 -7.57
N PRO A 307 6.42 15.07 -8.25
CA PRO A 307 7.20 16.16 -8.83
C PRO A 307 6.36 17.00 -9.81
N LEU A 308 6.44 18.33 -9.69
CA LEU A 308 5.84 19.26 -10.65
C LEU A 308 6.58 19.30 -11.99
N LYS A 309 7.87 18.92 -11.97
CA LYS A 309 8.75 18.82 -13.12
C LYS A 309 9.60 17.58 -12.96
N PHE A 310 9.89 16.94 -14.07
CA PHE A 310 10.82 15.81 -14.14
C PHE A 310 12.13 16.27 -14.76
N HIS A 311 13.18 15.53 -14.46
CA HIS A 311 14.54 15.82 -14.91
C HIS A 311 15.01 14.75 -15.89
N GLU A 312 15.90 15.15 -16.78
CA GLU A 312 16.68 14.23 -17.60
C GLU A 312 17.86 13.73 -16.78
N THR A 313 18.23 12.47 -16.95
CA THR A 313 19.50 11.94 -16.43
C THR A 313 20.16 11.14 -17.51
N GLU A 314 21.47 11.28 -17.59
CA GLU A 314 22.34 10.50 -18.47
C GLU A 314 23.25 9.69 -17.55
N LEU A 315 22.91 8.41 -17.37
CA LEU A 315 23.60 7.52 -16.45
C LEU A 315 24.73 6.78 -17.16
N GLU A 316 25.95 6.98 -16.71
CA GLU A 316 27.15 6.28 -17.14
C GLU A 316 27.61 5.32 -16.03
N GLU A 317 27.83 4.05 -16.37
CA GLU A 317 28.39 3.08 -15.43
C GLU A 317 29.84 3.45 -15.08
N VAL A 318 30.14 3.53 -13.79
CA VAL A 318 31.47 3.79 -13.23
C VAL A 318 31.82 2.72 -12.21
N ALA A 319 33.10 2.62 -11.82
CA ALA A 319 33.60 1.51 -10.99
C ALA A 319 32.78 1.25 -9.70
N ASP A 320 32.26 2.30 -9.07
CA ASP A 320 31.55 2.22 -7.79
C ASP A 320 30.05 2.58 -7.90
N GLY A 321 29.46 2.57 -9.11
CA GLY A 321 28.05 2.87 -9.31
C GLY A 321 27.73 3.52 -10.66
N TRP A 322 26.89 4.55 -10.63
CA TRP A 322 26.38 5.23 -11.82
C TRP A 322 26.57 6.74 -11.72
N LEU A 323 27.34 7.32 -12.62
CA LEU A 323 27.48 8.76 -12.76
C LEU A 323 26.28 9.31 -13.53
N ASP A 324 25.51 10.19 -12.91
CA ASP A 324 24.56 11.02 -13.62
C ASP A 324 25.27 12.27 -14.16
N ARG A 325 25.53 12.31 -15.47
CA ARG A 325 26.23 13.43 -16.13
C ARG A 325 25.45 14.74 -16.04
N CYS A 326 24.14 14.68 -15.81
CA CYS A 326 23.31 15.88 -15.68
C CYS A 326 23.41 16.56 -14.32
N SER A 327 23.46 15.77 -13.24
CA SER A 327 23.59 16.31 -11.88
C SER A 327 25.04 16.35 -11.37
N GLY A 328 25.95 15.60 -12.01
CA GLY A 328 27.31 15.40 -11.51
C GLY A 328 27.36 14.55 -10.23
N LEU A 329 26.30 13.76 -9.98
CA LEU A 329 26.21 12.88 -8.83
C LEU A 329 26.57 11.45 -9.20
N VAL A 330 27.32 10.78 -8.33
CA VAL A 330 27.60 9.35 -8.44
C VAL A 330 26.67 8.61 -7.49
N TRP A 331 25.85 7.73 -8.05
CA TRP A 331 24.86 6.93 -7.36
C TRP A 331 25.38 5.51 -7.13
N GLY A 332 25.50 5.13 -5.87
CA GLY A 332 25.99 3.81 -5.48
C GLY A 332 24.98 2.70 -5.79
N PRO A 333 25.32 1.44 -5.50
CA PRO A 333 24.36 0.34 -5.62
C PRO A 333 23.21 0.51 -4.63
N VAL A 334 22.05 -0.04 -4.99
CA VAL A 334 20.92 -0.18 -4.07
C VAL A 334 21.29 -1.23 -3.01
N SER A 335 20.90 -0.99 -1.77
CA SER A 335 21.13 -1.96 -0.70
C SER A 335 20.49 -3.32 -1.04
N PRO A 336 21.18 -4.45 -0.82
CA PRO A 336 20.68 -5.78 -1.18
C PRO A 336 19.44 -6.21 -0.37
N TRP A 337 19.21 -5.56 0.77
CA TRP A 337 18.04 -5.78 1.61
C TRP A 337 17.44 -4.43 2.07
N PRO A 338 16.12 -4.38 2.30
CA PRO A 338 15.48 -3.24 2.95
C PRO A 338 15.95 -3.12 4.41
N MET A 339 16.21 -1.89 4.85
CA MET A 339 16.70 -1.59 6.19
C MET A 339 15.97 -0.41 6.81
N THR A 340 16.03 -0.32 8.13
CA THR A 340 15.54 0.86 8.86
C THR A 340 16.32 2.10 8.46
N TRP A 341 15.72 3.27 8.68
CA TRP A 341 16.41 4.54 8.38
C TRP A 341 17.72 4.68 9.16
N ASP A 342 17.74 4.20 10.41
CA ASP A 342 18.92 4.22 11.28
C ASP A 342 20.03 3.28 10.79
N GLU A 343 19.68 2.08 10.34
CA GLU A 343 20.62 1.16 9.67
C GLU A 343 21.17 1.79 8.38
N GLY A 344 20.33 2.50 7.63
CA GLY A 344 20.75 3.23 6.42
C GLY A 344 21.71 4.39 6.69
N MET A 345 21.49 5.15 7.75
CA MET A 345 22.45 6.18 8.18
C MET A 345 23.78 5.57 8.67
N ALA A 346 23.73 4.39 9.29
CA ALA A 346 24.91 3.71 9.79
C ALA A 346 25.72 3.00 8.70
N SER A 347 25.13 2.76 7.52
CA SER A 347 25.82 2.14 6.37
C SER A 347 26.66 3.11 5.55
N VAL A 348 26.58 4.42 5.86
CA VAL A 348 27.35 5.47 5.19
C VAL A 348 28.83 5.33 5.53
N VAL A 349 29.69 5.29 4.50
CA VAL A 349 31.15 5.16 4.59
C VAL A 349 31.84 6.14 3.64
N ASP A 350 33.09 6.49 3.94
CA ASP A 350 33.94 7.35 3.10
C ASP A 350 33.29 8.70 2.72
N ASP A 351 33.24 9.02 1.43
CA ASP A 351 32.66 10.24 0.86
C ASP A 351 31.17 10.09 0.47
N TRP A 352 30.59 8.92 0.71
CA TRP A 352 29.17 8.66 0.48
C TRP A 352 28.29 9.34 1.52
N ARG A 353 27.04 9.58 1.15
CA ARG A 353 26.00 10.08 2.07
C ARG A 353 24.62 9.61 1.64
N MET A 354 23.68 9.71 2.57
CA MET A 354 22.26 9.58 2.24
C MET A 354 21.84 10.74 1.31
N PRO A 355 21.13 10.45 0.22
CA PRO A 355 20.66 11.47 -0.70
C PRO A 355 19.53 12.29 -0.07
N THR A 356 19.33 13.51 -0.55
CA THR A 356 18.15 14.30 -0.20
C THR A 356 16.95 13.89 -1.06
N VAL A 357 15.73 14.28 -0.66
CA VAL A 357 14.52 14.12 -1.47
C VAL A 357 14.70 14.73 -2.86
N GLU A 358 15.35 15.89 -2.96
CA GLU A 358 15.54 16.60 -4.22
C GLU A 358 16.43 15.82 -5.18
N GLU A 359 17.50 15.20 -4.65
CA GLU A 359 18.40 14.35 -5.42
C GLU A 359 17.74 13.04 -5.85
N VAL A 360 16.97 12.38 -4.98
CA VAL A 360 16.29 11.14 -5.41
C VAL A 360 15.16 11.46 -6.41
N VAL A 361 14.49 12.60 -6.27
CA VAL A 361 13.47 13.05 -7.23
C VAL A 361 14.05 13.34 -8.61
N SER A 362 15.31 13.75 -8.73
CA SER A 362 15.94 13.94 -10.05
C SER A 362 16.08 12.64 -10.84
N LEU A 363 16.04 11.48 -10.17
CA LEU A 363 16.03 10.17 -10.81
C LEU A 363 14.65 9.75 -11.33
N LEU A 364 13.58 10.45 -10.94
CA LEU A 364 12.22 10.12 -11.37
C LEU A 364 12.00 10.53 -12.82
N ARG A 365 11.08 9.82 -13.48
CA ARG A 365 10.66 10.06 -14.85
C ARG A 365 9.16 10.29 -14.93
N PRO A 366 8.69 11.10 -15.91
CA PRO A 366 7.28 11.13 -16.21
C PRO A 366 6.91 9.72 -16.70
N GLY A 367 5.94 9.10 -16.03
CA GLY A 367 5.47 7.77 -16.39
C GLY A 367 3.96 7.75 -16.25
N GLN A 368 3.24 8.13 -17.30
CA GLN A 368 1.77 8.02 -17.33
C GLN A 368 1.21 7.58 -18.70
N GLY A 369 2.06 7.21 -19.67
CA GLY A 369 1.64 6.54 -20.92
C GLY A 369 2.03 5.06 -21.00
N LEU A 370 1.24 4.24 -21.71
CA LEU A 370 1.53 2.82 -22.03
C LEU A 370 2.93 2.60 -22.66
N GLY A 371 3.41 3.57 -23.44
CA GLY A 371 4.72 3.54 -24.11
C GLY A 371 5.89 4.08 -23.28
N GLU A 372 5.65 4.56 -22.06
CA GLU A 372 6.70 5.19 -21.22
C GLU A 372 7.33 4.22 -20.20
N PHE A 373 6.82 2.98 -20.11
CA PHE A 373 7.38 1.92 -19.24
C PHE A 373 8.63 1.24 -19.81
N CYS A 374 9.29 1.89 -20.76
CA CYS A 374 10.45 1.40 -21.50
C CYS A 374 11.75 1.32 -20.68
N HIS A 375 11.80 1.99 -19.54
CA HIS A 375 12.97 1.96 -18.68
C HIS A 375 12.61 1.40 -17.31
N GLU A 376 13.33 0.35 -16.93
CA GLU A 376 13.72 0.10 -15.55
C GLU A 376 15.16 0.62 -15.42
N PRO A 377 15.42 1.91 -15.11
CA PRO A 377 16.81 2.32 -14.90
C PRO A 377 17.42 1.57 -13.70
N PHE A 378 16.56 1.00 -12.83
CA PHE A 378 16.92 0.49 -11.51
C PHE A 378 16.30 -0.88 -11.15
N GLY A 379 15.80 -1.63 -12.14
CA GLY A 379 15.52 -3.07 -12.05
C GLY A 379 14.37 -3.59 -11.16
N ASP A 380 13.87 -2.84 -10.19
CA ASP A 380 12.84 -3.33 -9.26
C ASP A 380 11.55 -2.49 -9.27
N ARG A 381 10.42 -3.18 -9.51
CA ARG A 381 9.04 -2.63 -9.51
C ARG A 381 8.59 -2.02 -8.18
N TYR A 382 9.31 -2.27 -7.09
CA TYR A 382 8.98 -1.88 -5.71
C TYR A 382 10.12 -1.16 -4.99
N LEU A 383 10.82 -0.27 -5.69
CA LEU A 383 11.97 0.41 -5.10
C LEU A 383 11.55 1.64 -4.28
N TRP A 384 11.46 1.44 -2.96
CA TRP A 384 11.36 2.53 -2.00
C TRP A 384 12.73 2.89 -1.45
N VAL A 385 13.12 4.14 -1.60
CA VAL A 385 14.46 4.60 -1.22
C VAL A 385 14.39 5.61 -0.09
N TRP A 386 15.01 5.30 1.04
CA TRP A 386 15.19 6.26 2.12
C TRP A 386 16.00 7.46 1.68
N THR A 387 15.64 8.64 2.18
CA THR A 387 16.44 9.85 2.05
C THR A 387 17.03 10.25 3.40
N GLY A 388 18.02 11.13 3.40
CA GLY A 388 18.54 11.74 4.63
C GLY A 388 17.55 12.72 5.27
N ASP A 389 16.51 13.15 4.53
CA ASP A 389 15.55 14.13 5.02
C ASP A 389 14.59 13.52 6.05
N ARG A 390 14.36 14.26 7.12
CA ARG A 390 13.46 13.83 8.20
C ARG A 390 12.17 14.61 8.20
N ARG A 391 11.05 13.94 8.42
CA ARG A 391 9.77 14.61 8.68
C ARG A 391 9.65 14.98 10.16
N SER A 392 10.08 14.08 11.05
CA SER A 392 10.01 14.28 12.50
C SER A 392 11.18 13.58 13.21
N TYR A 393 11.12 13.43 14.53
CA TYR A 393 12.08 12.59 15.26
C TYR A 393 11.87 11.10 15.01
N THR A 394 10.64 10.67 14.70
CA THR A 394 10.29 9.26 14.52
C THR A 394 10.04 8.89 13.07
N SER A 395 10.01 9.85 12.15
CA SER A 395 9.75 9.60 10.72
C SER A 395 10.70 10.32 9.78
N ALA A 396 11.00 9.67 8.67
CA ALA A 396 11.86 10.15 7.59
C ALA A 396 11.12 10.15 6.24
N TRP A 397 11.66 10.89 5.28
CA TRP A 397 11.16 10.91 3.92
C TRP A 397 11.79 9.76 3.12
N PHE A 398 11.01 9.18 2.22
CA PHE A 398 11.46 8.22 1.23
C PHE A 398 10.82 8.56 -0.11
N VAL A 399 11.41 8.04 -1.19
CA VAL A 399 10.85 8.19 -2.53
C VAL A 399 10.39 6.83 -3.02
N ASP A 400 9.15 6.79 -3.48
CA ASP A 400 8.61 5.69 -4.27
C ASP A 400 9.04 5.88 -5.72
N VAL A 401 10.11 5.17 -6.11
CA VAL A 401 10.72 5.30 -7.43
C VAL A 401 9.80 4.74 -8.51
N GLY A 402 9.06 3.67 -8.21
CA GLY A 402 8.12 3.07 -9.14
C GLY A 402 6.85 3.92 -9.35
N GLY A 403 6.28 4.46 -8.27
CA GLY A 403 5.09 5.31 -8.33
C GLY A 403 5.35 6.80 -8.56
N GLY A 404 6.61 7.24 -8.54
CA GLY A 404 7.00 8.63 -8.79
C GLY A 404 6.51 9.62 -7.72
N ALA A 405 6.60 9.26 -6.44
CA ALA A 405 6.06 10.07 -5.35
C ALA A 405 6.99 10.15 -4.14
N VAL A 406 6.94 11.27 -3.41
CA VAL A 406 7.68 11.49 -2.17
C VAL A 406 6.75 11.25 -0.98
N LEU A 407 7.13 10.34 -0.09
CA LEU A 407 6.31 9.94 1.04
C LEU A 407 7.12 9.99 2.33
N ALA A 408 6.46 9.97 3.47
CA ALA A 408 7.13 9.92 4.77
C ALA A 408 6.62 8.75 5.57
N GLN A 409 7.53 8.04 6.23
CA GLN A 409 7.14 6.97 7.12
C GLN A 409 8.02 6.87 8.36
N ASP A 410 7.54 6.16 9.38
CA ASP A 410 8.29 5.83 10.58
C ASP A 410 9.67 5.22 10.25
N ARG A 411 10.70 5.66 10.97
CA ARG A 411 12.11 5.25 10.75
C ARG A 411 12.37 3.76 10.99
N SER A 412 11.49 3.06 11.71
CA SER A 412 11.58 1.62 11.89
C SER A 412 11.09 0.83 10.67
N CYS A 413 10.54 1.50 9.66
CA CYS A 413 10.16 0.86 8.42
C CYS A 413 11.38 0.49 7.61
N ARG A 414 11.25 -0.58 6.84
CA ARG A 414 12.37 -1.15 6.10
C ARG A 414 12.22 -0.82 4.63
N PHE A 415 13.05 0.08 4.14
CA PHE A 415 13.14 0.48 2.74
C PHE A 415 14.58 0.35 2.27
N HIS A 416 14.79 0.35 0.96
CA HIS A 416 16.14 0.32 0.42
C HIS A 416 16.87 1.63 0.66
N VAL A 417 18.18 1.55 0.62
CA VAL A 417 19.08 2.70 0.69
C VAL A 417 19.91 2.74 -0.57
N ARG A 418 20.06 3.92 -1.13
CA ARG A 418 21.01 4.18 -2.21
C ARG A 418 21.81 5.40 -1.85
N LEU A 419 23.10 5.22 -1.64
CA LEU A 419 23.98 6.31 -1.27
C LEU A 419 24.36 7.14 -2.51
N VAL A 420 24.70 8.40 -2.27
CA VAL A 420 25.15 9.33 -3.30
C VAL A 420 26.43 10.03 -2.85
N ARG A 421 27.27 10.41 -3.80
CA ARG A 421 28.41 11.32 -3.60
C ARG A 421 28.55 12.26 -4.79
N SER A 422 29.35 13.30 -4.64
CA SER A 422 29.74 14.15 -5.77
C SER A 422 30.81 13.45 -6.61
N ALA A 423 30.75 13.62 -7.94
CA ALA A 423 31.72 13.07 -8.88
C ALA A 423 33.15 13.60 -8.71
#